data_AF-A0A085U1L0-F1
#
_entry.id   AF-A0A085U1L0-F1
#
_cell.length_a   1.000
_cell.length_b   1.000
_cell.length_c   1.000
_cell.angle_alpha   90.00
_cell.angle_beta   90.00
_cell.angle_gamma   90.00
#
_symmetry.space_group_name_H-M   'P 1'
#
loop_
_entity.id
_entity.type
_entity.pdbx_description
1 polymer ?
#
loop_
_entity_poly.entity_id
_entity_poly.type
_entity_poly.pdbx_seq_one_letter_code
_entity_poly.pdbx_strand_id
1 'polypeptide(L)'
;MYKRLWLATNQPGQLDMAIRHYRRGFEVRGDYYNGENLATCYDMRGALQSDPDEALFDRMSARKTRENIVANLERILGDPASAERSDMKWIHATLANCLFALGDSDTASHHEELFRALDPALWEIATFEQGREYALATGAAQKERRRDE
;
A
#
# COMPACT_ATOMS: atom_id res chain seq x y z
N MET A 1 -2.21 14.78 1.14
CA MET A 1 -2.31 15.91 0.20
C MET A 1 -1.19 15.87 -0.84
N TYR A 2 0.08 15.74 -0.44
CA TYR A 2 1.22 15.76 -1.38
C TYR A 2 1.29 14.63 -2.41
N LYS A 3 0.88 13.38 -2.10
CA LYS A 3 0.80 12.30 -3.11
C LYS A 3 -0.13 12.64 -4.27
N ARG A 4 -1.32 13.19 -3.99
CA ARG A 4 -2.27 13.63 -5.02
C ARG A 4 -1.73 14.81 -5.83
N LEU A 5 -1.00 15.72 -5.19
CA LEU A 5 -0.36 16.84 -5.88
C LEU A 5 0.75 16.36 -6.81
N TRP A 6 1.56 15.39 -6.37
CA TRP A 6 2.57 14.74 -7.21
C TRP A 6 1.91 14.07 -8.42
N LEU A 7 0.83 13.30 -8.22
CA LEU A 7 0.08 12.70 -9.33
C LEU A 7 -0.42 13.73 -10.35
N ALA A 8 -0.75 14.94 -9.90
CA ALA A 8 -1.27 15.99 -10.77
C ALA A 8 -0.17 16.82 -11.48
N THR A 9 1.03 16.93 -10.89
CA THR A 9 2.05 17.89 -11.36
C THR A 9 3.39 17.26 -11.69
N ASN A 10 3.59 15.99 -11.31
CA ASN A 10 4.80 15.21 -11.45
C ASN A 10 6.07 15.89 -10.89
N GLN A 11 5.92 16.76 -9.89
CA GLN A 11 7.05 17.46 -9.28
C GLN A 11 7.71 16.59 -8.20
N PRO A 12 8.99 16.18 -8.34
CA PRO A 12 9.63 15.22 -7.43
C PRO A 12 9.63 15.63 -5.96
N GLY A 13 9.85 16.93 -5.67
CA GLY A 13 9.86 17.43 -4.29
C GLY A 13 8.54 17.21 -3.54
N GLN A 14 7.41 17.09 -4.24
CA GLN A 14 6.14 16.78 -3.61
C GLN A 14 6.05 15.31 -3.18
N LEU A 15 6.69 14.41 -3.93
CA LEU A 15 6.79 13.00 -3.57
C LEU A 15 7.64 12.81 -2.32
N ASP A 16 8.77 13.52 -2.22
CA ASP A 16 9.61 13.50 -1.00
C ASP A 16 8.87 14.04 0.22
N MET A 17 8.07 15.10 0.05
CA MET A 17 7.21 15.60 1.11
C MET A 17 6.14 14.59 1.50
N ALA A 18 5.51 13.91 0.53
CA ALA A 18 4.54 12.85 0.79
C ALA A 18 5.17 11.73 1.64
N ILE A 19 6.35 11.23 1.24
CA ILE A 19 7.10 10.20 1.99
C ILE A 19 7.37 10.66 3.41
N ARG A 20 7.87 11.89 3.60
CA ARG A 20 8.16 12.44 4.94
C ARG A 20 6.93 12.46 5.85
N HIS A 21 5.79 12.90 5.32
CA HIS A 21 4.55 13.00 6.08
C HIS A 21 3.94 11.64 6.40
N TYR A 22 3.85 10.75 5.40
CA TYR A 22 3.30 9.42 5.60
C TYR A 22 4.18 8.57 6.52
N ARG A 23 5.50 8.65 6.39
CA ARG A 23 6.45 7.98 7.28
C ARG A 23 6.25 8.41 8.73
N ARG A 24 6.22 9.72 9.00
CA ARG A 24 5.97 10.22 10.36
C ARG A 24 4.61 9.77 10.91
N GLY A 25 3.57 9.76 10.08
CA GLY A 25 2.25 9.28 10.48
C GLY A 25 2.26 7.80 10.85
N PHE A 26 2.91 6.99 10.02
CA PHE A 26 3.07 5.56 10.23
C PHE A 26 3.91 5.23 11.47
N GLU A 27 5.07 5.87 11.65
CA GLU A 27 5.96 5.64 12.80
C GLU A 27 5.31 6.03 14.14
N VAL A 28 4.52 7.11 14.16
CA VAL A 28 3.92 7.62 15.41
C VAL A 28 2.62 6.90 15.77
N ARG A 29 1.79 6.54 14.79
CA ARG A 29 0.45 6.00 15.05
C ARG A 29 0.26 4.55 14.66
N GLY A 30 1.20 3.97 13.90
CA GLY A 30 1.06 2.63 13.34
C GLY A 30 -0.14 2.47 12.40
N ASP A 31 -0.70 3.57 11.86
CA ASP A 31 -1.92 3.48 11.08
C ASP A 31 -1.63 2.94 9.66
N TYR A 32 -2.39 1.92 9.29
CA TYR A 32 -2.21 1.16 8.06
C TYR A 32 -2.46 2.02 6.81
N TYR A 33 -3.29 3.06 6.91
CA TYR A 33 -3.56 3.99 5.81
C TYR A 33 -2.33 4.82 5.43
N ASN A 34 -1.62 5.37 6.41
CA ASN A 34 -0.37 6.09 6.16
C ASN A 34 0.72 5.13 5.69
N GLY A 35 0.75 3.92 6.23
CA GLY A 35 1.68 2.88 5.79
C GLY A 35 1.50 2.48 4.32
N GLU A 36 0.28 2.20 3.88
CA GLU A 36 -0.01 1.82 2.48
C GLU A 36 0.37 2.95 1.51
N ASN A 37 0.00 4.19 1.86
CA ASN A 37 0.37 5.36 1.08
C ASN A 37 1.87 5.61 1.05
N LEU A 38 2.57 5.37 2.17
CA LEU A 38 4.03 5.45 2.25
C LEU A 38 4.68 4.46 1.28
N ALA A 39 4.29 3.19 1.35
CA ALA A 39 4.82 2.15 0.47
C ALA A 39 4.57 2.47 -1.02
N THR A 40 3.38 2.97 -1.33
CA THR A 40 3.05 3.42 -2.69
C THR A 40 3.95 4.58 -3.14
N CYS A 41 4.22 5.57 -2.27
CA CYS A 41 5.11 6.68 -2.61
C CYS A 41 6.56 6.21 -2.82
N TYR A 42 7.01 5.21 -2.06
CA TYR A 42 8.32 4.60 -2.28
C TYR A 42 8.40 3.90 -3.64
N ASP A 43 7.39 3.13 -4.06
CA ASP A 43 7.39 2.53 -5.40
C ASP A 43 7.46 3.60 -6.50
N MET A 44 6.66 4.66 -6.36
CA MET A 44 6.63 5.79 -7.29
C MET A 44 8.00 6.47 -7.38
N ARG A 45 8.68 6.67 -6.25
CA ARG A 45 9.99 7.33 -6.23
C ARG A 45 11.07 6.40 -6.79
N GLY A 46 11.05 5.13 -6.41
CA GLY A 46 11.99 4.12 -6.89
C GLY A 46 11.97 3.95 -8.42
N ALA A 47 10.81 4.13 -9.05
CA ALA A 47 10.69 4.13 -10.51
C ALA A 47 11.34 5.34 -11.20
N LEU A 48 11.59 6.43 -10.47
CA LEU A 48 12.23 7.66 -10.97
C LEU A 48 13.73 7.74 -10.66
N GLN A 49 14.24 6.84 -9.81
CA GLN A 49 15.65 6.84 -9.41
C GLN A 49 16.56 6.45 -10.57
N SER A 50 17.62 7.23 -10.80
CA SER A 50 18.70 6.88 -11.73
C SER A 50 19.78 6.03 -11.07
N ASP A 51 19.95 6.16 -9.75
CA ASP A 51 20.88 5.37 -8.97
C ASP A 51 20.25 4.02 -8.61
N PRO A 52 20.83 2.88 -9.01
CA PRO A 52 20.31 1.55 -8.69
C PRO A 52 20.18 1.27 -7.19
N ASP A 53 21.06 1.82 -6.35
CA ASP A 53 21.06 1.59 -4.91
C ASP A 53 19.91 2.36 -4.24
N GLU A 54 19.64 3.59 -4.69
CA GLU A 54 18.47 4.37 -4.24
C GLU A 54 17.16 3.72 -4.71
N ALA A 55 17.12 3.20 -5.94
CA ALA A 55 15.97 2.45 -6.44
C ALA A 55 15.72 1.17 -5.62
N LEU A 56 16.78 0.46 -5.26
CA LEU A 56 16.72 -0.71 -4.40
C LEU A 56 16.26 -0.33 -2.98
N PHE A 57 16.77 0.75 -2.40
CA PHE A 57 16.38 1.24 -1.10
C PHE A 57 14.88 1.55 -1.03
N ASP A 58 14.34 2.27 -2.02
CA ASP A 58 12.92 2.61 -2.11
C ASP A 58 12.06 1.34 -2.23
N ARG A 59 12.44 0.41 -3.11
CA ARG A 59 11.75 -0.88 -3.27
C ARG A 59 11.73 -1.70 -1.99
N MET A 60 12.88 -1.81 -1.31
CA MET A 60 12.98 -2.56 -0.05
C MET A 60 12.17 -1.89 1.06
N SER A 61 12.18 -0.56 1.12
CA SER A 61 11.37 0.21 2.06
C SER A 61 9.87 -0.04 1.84
N ALA A 62 9.40 0.05 0.59
CA ALA A 62 8.01 -0.21 0.24
C ALA A 62 7.57 -1.62 0.65
N ARG A 63 8.40 -2.63 0.32
CA ARG A 63 8.14 -4.03 0.68
C ARG A 63 8.05 -4.21 2.21
N LYS A 64 9.02 -3.70 2.96
CA LYS A 64 9.05 -3.85 4.43
C LYS A 64 7.89 -3.15 5.11
N THR A 65 7.48 -1.98 4.60
CA THR A 65 6.28 -1.31 5.09
C THR A 65 5.03 -2.17 4.88
N ARG A 66 4.85 -2.78 3.71
CA ARG A 66 3.70 -3.67 3.44
C ARG A 66 3.72 -4.93 4.30
N GLU A 67 4.86 -5.59 4.43
CA GLU A 67 5.03 -6.76 5.30
C GLU A 67 4.64 -6.43 6.76
N ASN A 68 5.04 -5.26 7.26
CA ASN A 68 4.68 -4.80 8.60
C ASN A 68 3.16 -4.56 8.75
N ILE A 69 2.54 -3.91 7.76
CA ILE A 69 1.09 -3.67 7.75
C ILE A 69 0.32 -4.98 7.76
N VAL A 70 0.65 -5.91 6.86
CA VAL A 70 -0.01 -7.22 6.74
C VAL A 70 0.07 -7.95 8.08
N ALA A 71 1.27 -8.11 8.64
CA ALA A 71 1.46 -8.80 9.91
C ALA A 71 0.67 -8.14 11.07
N ASN A 72 0.49 -6.81 11.04
CA ASN A 72 -0.28 -6.10 12.06
C ASN A 72 -1.78 -6.26 11.89
N LEU A 73 -2.28 -6.15 10.66
CA LEU A 73 -3.70 -6.26 10.36
C LEU A 73 -4.21 -7.70 10.51
N GLU A 74 -3.41 -8.71 10.13
CA GLU A 74 -3.76 -10.11 10.38
C GLU A 74 -3.90 -10.41 11.87
N ARG A 75 -3.03 -9.84 12.72
CA ARG A 75 -3.14 -9.96 14.18
C ARG A 75 -4.41 -9.31 14.71
N ILE A 76 -4.79 -8.15 14.15
CA ILE A 76 -6.04 -7.49 14.51
C ILE A 76 -7.23 -8.36 14.13
N LEU A 77 -7.28 -8.88 12.90
CA LEU A 77 -8.37 -9.75 12.43
C LEU A 77 -8.47 -11.07 13.21
N GLY A 78 -7.34 -11.56 13.75
CA GLY A 78 -7.30 -12.74 14.62
C GLY A 78 -7.82 -12.50 16.04
N ASP A 79 -7.99 -11.25 16.48
CA ASP A 79 -8.54 -10.90 17.78
C ASP A 79 -10.08 -10.86 17.71
N PRO A 80 -10.81 -11.71 18.47
CA PRO A 80 -12.28 -11.68 18.49
C PRO A 80 -12.87 -10.33 18.88
N ALA A 81 -12.16 -9.52 19.67
CA ALA A 81 -12.60 -8.18 20.05
C ALA A 81 -12.60 -7.18 18.87
N SER A 82 -11.97 -7.53 17.74
CA SER A 82 -11.91 -6.68 16.55
C SER A 82 -13.16 -6.73 15.68
N ALA A 83 -14.07 -7.69 15.91
CA ALA A 83 -15.24 -7.92 15.04
C ALA A 83 -16.19 -6.71 14.95
N GLU A 84 -16.21 -5.85 15.97
CA GLU A 84 -17.08 -4.66 16.04
C GLU A 84 -16.42 -3.38 15.51
N ARG A 85 -15.21 -3.47 14.95
CA ARG A 85 -14.50 -2.31 14.45
C ARG A 85 -15.22 -1.65 13.28
N SER A 86 -15.40 -0.33 13.37
CA SER A 86 -16.04 0.46 12.30
C SER A 86 -15.18 0.59 11.03
N ASP A 87 -13.88 0.29 11.11
CA ASP A 87 -12.93 0.43 10.02
C ASP A 87 -12.60 -0.89 9.29
N MET A 88 -13.35 -1.97 9.54
CA MET A 88 -13.09 -3.31 8.96
C MET A 88 -12.97 -3.31 7.43
N LYS A 89 -13.78 -2.50 6.74
CA LYS A 89 -13.67 -2.37 5.28
C LYS A 89 -12.30 -1.85 4.85
N TRP A 90 -11.74 -0.89 5.57
CA TRP A 90 -10.44 -0.31 5.25
C TRP A 90 -9.29 -1.24 5.62
N ILE A 91 -9.45 -2.07 6.65
CA ILE A 91 -8.52 -3.15 6.97
C ILE A 91 -8.43 -4.13 5.79
N HIS A 92 -9.57 -4.62 5.29
CA HIS A 92 -9.60 -5.53 4.15
C HIS A 92 -9.10 -4.89 2.85
N ALA A 93 -9.52 -3.66 2.53
CA ALA A 93 -9.02 -2.92 1.37
C ALA A 93 -7.49 -2.77 1.40
N THR A 94 -6.93 -2.42 2.57
CA THR A 94 -5.49 -2.23 2.75
C THR A 94 -4.73 -3.55 2.64
N LEU A 95 -5.25 -4.62 3.25
CA LEU A 95 -4.67 -5.97 3.15
C LEU A 95 -4.60 -6.42 1.69
N ALA A 96 -5.72 -6.30 0.96
CA ALA A 96 -5.78 -6.64 -0.46
C ALA A 96 -4.71 -5.90 -1.27
N ASN A 97 -4.63 -4.57 -1.14
CA ASN A 97 -3.64 -3.78 -1.87
C ASN A 97 -2.19 -4.11 -1.47
N CYS A 98 -1.91 -4.33 -0.19
CA CYS A 98 -0.57 -4.73 0.26
C CYS A 98 -0.18 -6.10 -0.29
N LEU A 99 -1.09 -7.07 -0.26
CA LEU A 99 -0.84 -8.44 -0.72
C LEU A 99 -0.71 -8.52 -2.25
N PHE A 100 -1.52 -7.78 -3.01
CA PHE A 100 -1.34 -7.64 -4.46
C PHE A 100 0.07 -7.12 -4.81
N ALA A 101 0.54 -6.08 -4.10
CA ALA A 101 1.87 -5.53 -4.31
C ALA A 101 3.02 -6.45 -3.86
N LEU A 102 2.77 -7.34 -2.89
CA LEU A 102 3.70 -8.37 -2.45
C LEU A 102 3.67 -9.62 -3.35
N GLY A 103 2.72 -9.71 -4.28
CA GLY A 103 2.57 -10.81 -5.22
C GLY A 103 1.71 -11.98 -4.72
N ASP A 104 1.10 -11.87 -3.54
CA ASP A 104 0.16 -12.87 -3.01
C ASP A 104 -1.27 -12.55 -3.49
N SER A 105 -1.54 -12.88 -4.75
CA SER A 105 -2.81 -12.51 -5.40
C SER A 105 -4.01 -13.28 -4.88
N ASP A 106 -3.81 -14.49 -4.36
CA ASP A 106 -4.90 -15.34 -3.87
C ASP A 106 -5.44 -14.80 -2.55
N THR A 107 -4.56 -14.55 -1.56
CA THR A 107 -4.94 -13.92 -0.29
C THR A 107 -5.45 -12.49 -0.50
N ALA A 108 -4.86 -11.76 -1.45
CA ALA A 108 -5.33 -10.42 -1.80
C ALA A 108 -6.78 -10.43 -2.32
N SER A 109 -7.12 -11.37 -3.21
CA SER A 109 -8.46 -11.49 -3.79
C SER A 109 -9.51 -11.82 -2.71
N HIS A 110 -9.15 -12.68 -1.75
CA HIS A 110 -10.02 -12.97 -0.61
C HIS A 110 -10.35 -11.71 0.20
N HIS A 111 -9.36 -10.87 0.49
CA HIS A 111 -9.61 -9.61 1.20
C HIS A 111 -10.36 -8.57 0.35
N GLU A 112 -10.17 -8.54 -0.96
CA GLU A 112 -10.98 -7.72 -1.86
C GLU A 112 -12.46 -8.12 -1.80
N GLU A 113 -12.76 -9.41 -1.82
CA GLU A 113 -14.13 -9.93 -1.69
C GLU A 113 -14.76 -9.50 -0.36
N LEU A 114 -14.02 -9.64 0.76
CA LEU A 114 -14.47 -9.20 2.08
C LEU A 114 -14.71 -7.68 2.14
N PHE A 115 -13.84 -6.88 1.53
CA PHE A 115 -14.04 -5.43 1.42
C PHE A 115 -15.35 -5.11 0.69
N ARG A 116 -15.60 -5.74 -0.46
CA ARG A 116 -16.82 -5.51 -1.26
C ARG A 116 -18.08 -6.03 -0.56
N ALA A 117 -17.98 -7.10 0.23
CA ALA A 117 -19.10 -7.65 1.00
C ALA A 117 -19.55 -6.72 2.15
N LEU A 118 -18.70 -5.79 2.59
CA LEU A 118 -19.02 -4.80 3.62
C LEU A 118 -19.76 -3.55 3.07
N ASP A 119 -20.33 -3.66 1.86
CA ASP A 119 -21.12 -2.63 1.17
C ASP A 119 -20.46 -1.22 1.19
N PRO A 120 -19.23 -1.09 0.67
CA PRO A 120 -18.53 0.19 0.65
C PRO A 120 -19.23 1.18 -0.28
N ALA A 121 -19.22 2.46 0.10
CA ALA A 121 -19.74 3.52 -0.75
C ALA A 121 -18.91 3.65 -2.04
N LEU A 122 -19.51 4.19 -3.10
CA LEU A 122 -18.86 4.31 -4.42
C LEU A 122 -17.48 5.00 -4.37
N TRP A 123 -17.33 6.02 -3.53
CA TRP A 123 -16.05 6.72 -3.39
C TRP A 123 -14.98 5.88 -2.66
N GLU A 124 -15.39 4.96 -1.78
CA GLU A 124 -14.51 4.02 -1.09
C GLU A 124 -14.01 2.96 -2.08
N ILE A 125 -14.91 2.43 -2.91
CA ILE A 125 -14.58 1.52 -4.02
C ILE A 125 -13.57 2.18 -4.97
N ALA A 126 -13.84 3.42 -5.41
CA ALA A 126 -12.93 4.13 -6.31
C ALA A 126 -11.55 4.37 -5.68
N THR A 127 -11.49 4.63 -4.37
CA THR A 127 -10.22 4.78 -3.64
C THR A 127 -9.46 3.47 -3.57
N PHE A 128 -10.14 2.37 -3.25
CA PHE A 128 -9.58 1.03 -3.24
C PHE A 128 -9.03 0.63 -4.61
N GLU A 129 -9.81 0.81 -5.68
CA GLU A 129 -9.43 0.42 -7.04
C GLU A 129 -8.21 1.19 -7.55
N GLN A 130 -8.11 2.48 -7.23
CA GLN A 130 -6.91 3.26 -7.53
C GLN A 130 -5.67 2.69 -6.80
N GLY A 131 -5.81 2.32 -5.53
CA GLY A 131 -4.71 1.68 -4.78
C GLY A 131 -4.34 0.32 -5.36
N ARG A 132 -5.33 -0.47 -5.73
CA ARG A 132 -5.19 -1.80 -6.33
C ARG A 132 -4.47 -1.76 -7.67
N GLU A 133 -4.74 -0.77 -8.51
CA GLU A 133 -4.05 -0.57 -9.79
C GLU A 133 -2.53 -0.39 -9.57
N TYR A 134 -2.13 0.49 -8.65
CA TYR A 134 -0.72 0.65 -8.30
C TYR A 134 -0.12 -0.64 -7.73
N ALA A 135 -0.86 -1.32 -6.85
CA ALA A 135 -0.41 -2.55 -6.22
C ALA A 135 -0.13 -3.66 -7.25
N LEU A 136 -1.05 -3.88 -8.19
CA LEU A 136 -0.89 -4.87 -9.25
C LEU A 136 0.30 -4.55 -10.17
N ALA A 137 0.47 -3.27 -10.53
CA ALA A 137 1.61 -2.82 -11.31
C ALA A 137 2.95 -3.12 -10.59
N THR A 138 3.01 -2.83 -9.28
CA THR A 138 4.19 -3.15 -8.45
C THR A 138 4.43 -4.66 -8.38
N GLY A 139 3.40 -5.46 -8.10
CA GLY A 139 3.52 -6.91 -7.99
C GLY A 139 4.00 -7.56 -9.29
N ALA A 140 3.47 -7.11 -10.44
CA ALA A 140 3.91 -7.55 -11.76
C ALA A 140 5.37 -7.20 -12.04
N ALA A 141 5.78 -5.95 -11.76
CA ALA A 141 7.15 -5.50 -11.94
C ALA A 141 8.16 -6.26 -11.06
N GLN A 142 7.77 -6.67 -9.85
CA GLN A 142 8.61 -7.51 -8.99
C GLN A 142 8.74 -8.94 -9.51
N LYS A 143 7.65 -9.50 -10.04
CA LYS A 143 7.64 -10.85 -10.62
C LYS A 143 8.55 -10.94 -11.84
N GLU A 144 8.56 -9.92 -12.69
CA GLU A 144 9.42 -9.86 -13.87
C GLU A 144 10.91 -9.86 -13.48
N ARG A 145 11.30 -8.98 -12.56
CA ARG A 145 12.70 -8.88 -12.11
C ARG A 145 13.25 -10.18 -11.52
N ARG A 146 12.41 -10.96 -10.83
CA ARG A 146 12.81 -12.27 -10.28
C ARG A 146 12.96 -13.37 -11.33
N ARG A 147 12.46 -13.18 -12.55
CA ARG A 147 12.68 -14.12 -13.67
C ARG A 147 14.00 -13.88 -14.37
N ASP A 148 14.56 -12.68 -14.24
CA ASP A 148 15.81 -12.25 -14.87
C ASP A 148 17.05 -12.47 -13.98
N GLU A 149 16.85 -12.91 -12.71
CA GLU A 149 17.88 -13.26 -11.71
C GLU A 149 18.17 -14.78 -11.71
#